data_AF-V5GB87-F1
#
_entry.id   AF-V5GB87-F1
#
_cell.length_a   1.000
_cell.length_b   1.000
_cell.length_c   1.000
_cell.angle_alpha   90.00
_cell.angle_beta   90.00
_cell.angle_gamma   90.00
#
_symmetry.space_group_name_H-M   'P 1'
#
loop_
_entity.id
_entity.type
_entity.pdbx_description
1 polymer ?
#
loop_
_entity_poly.entity_id
_entity_poly.type
_entity_poly.pdbx_seq_one_letter_code
_entity_poly.pdbx_strand_id
1 'polypeptide(L)'
;KRVRYNPNNNQMVGFVCDVSELTGFPLLQQYPVNSVNDIKKACENSKMSCYAYVFMAQPLVDRAPAFCLVIFGSDNRFTSNEVLKRWNTLETEANRNGISIEGFSSDGDTRCLKAMKQKINFPLCTNVVEPSEAGPYSPYFQVISSSISSIQILHK
;
A
#
# COMPACT_ATOMS: atom_id res chain seq x y z
N LYS A 1 6.96 -15.59 13.21
CA LYS A 1 7.15 -14.14 13.43
C LYS A 1 8.33 -13.98 14.38
N ARG A 2 9.41 -13.32 13.98
CA ARG A 2 10.60 -13.21 14.83
C ARG A 2 11.18 -11.81 14.68
N VAL A 3 11.14 -11.06 15.78
CA VAL A 3 11.91 -9.83 15.93
C VAL A 3 13.39 -10.20 15.85
N ARG A 4 14.17 -9.45 15.08
CA ARG A 4 15.61 -9.70 14.89
C ARG A 4 16.37 -8.40 14.92
N TYR A 5 17.60 -8.49 15.43
CA TYR A 5 18.59 -7.46 15.24
C TYR A 5 19.19 -7.57 13.84
N ASN A 6 19.28 -6.45 13.13
CA ASN A 6 19.95 -6.31 11.85
C ASN A 6 21.32 -5.63 12.06
N PRO A 7 22.43 -6.37 11.90
CA PRO A 7 23.76 -5.81 12.13
C PRO A 7 24.20 -4.81 11.06
N ASN A 8 23.61 -4.85 9.85
CA ASN A 8 24.06 -3.99 8.75
C ASN A 8 23.71 -2.51 8.96
N ASN A 9 22.63 -2.23 9.68
CA ASN A 9 22.16 -0.88 9.97
C ASN A 9 21.98 -0.61 11.46
N ASN A 10 22.35 -1.56 12.32
CA ASN A 10 22.25 -1.47 13.77
C ASN A 10 20.82 -1.21 14.28
N GLN A 11 19.85 -2.01 13.80
CA GLN A 11 18.41 -1.81 14.11
C GLN A 11 17.67 -3.08 14.48
N MET A 12 16.62 -2.94 15.27
CA MET A 12 15.62 -3.99 15.45
C MET A 12 14.63 -3.99 14.29
N VAL A 13 14.33 -5.18 13.76
CA VAL A 13 13.37 -5.40 12.67
C VAL A 13 12.31 -6.40 13.14
N GLY A 14 11.07 -6.21 12.70
CA GLY A 14 9.93 -7.09 13.01
C GLY A 14 8.85 -6.46 13.89
N PHE A 15 8.98 -5.17 14.20
CA PHE A 15 7.93 -4.37 14.80
C PHE A 15 7.12 -3.64 13.72
N VAL A 16 5.91 -3.20 14.09
CA VAL A 16 5.11 -2.27 13.29
C VAL A 16 5.74 -0.90 13.43
N CYS A 17 6.08 -0.28 12.31
CA CYS A 17 6.58 1.08 12.31
C CYS A 17 5.42 2.08 12.30
N ASP A 18 5.61 3.23 12.95
CA ASP A 18 4.70 4.37 12.77
C ASP A 18 4.69 4.84 11.32
N VAL A 19 3.55 5.39 10.92
CA VAL A 19 3.28 5.82 9.56
C VAL A 19 3.57 7.31 9.40
N SER A 20 4.23 7.68 8.29
CA SER A 20 4.38 9.07 7.89
C SER A 20 3.03 9.67 7.51
N GLU A 21 2.65 10.78 8.16
CA GLU A 21 1.42 11.49 7.82
C GLU A 21 1.43 12.09 6.41
N LEU A 22 2.61 12.35 5.85
CA LEU A 22 2.75 12.91 4.50
C LEU A 22 2.57 11.83 3.43
N THR A 23 3.24 10.68 3.58
CA THR A 23 3.32 9.67 2.53
C THR A 23 2.41 8.46 2.75
N GLY A 24 1.93 8.25 3.98
CA GLY A 24 1.25 7.02 4.38
C GLY A 24 2.18 5.81 4.50
N PHE A 25 3.46 5.90 4.13
CA PHE A 25 4.42 4.82 4.29
C PHE A 25 5.04 4.80 5.68
N PRO A 26 5.53 3.64 6.15
CA PRO A 26 6.30 3.54 7.39
C PRO A 26 7.47 4.52 7.45
N LEU A 27 7.69 5.12 8.61
CA LEU A 27 8.93 5.86 8.85
C LEU A 27 10.10 4.85 8.93
N LEU A 28 11.18 5.21 8.25
CA LEU A 28 12.39 4.40 8.25
C LEU A 28 13.15 4.61 9.57
N GLN A 29 13.96 3.62 9.93
CA GLN A 29 14.95 3.73 11.01
C GLN A 29 14.39 4.00 12.42
N GLN A 30 13.20 3.48 12.75
CA GLN A 30 12.56 3.74 14.04
C GLN A 30 13.19 3.04 15.26
N TYR A 31 13.91 1.94 15.04
CA TYR A 31 14.43 1.12 16.14
C TYR A 31 15.96 1.01 16.10
N PRO A 32 16.72 2.12 16.22
CA PRO A 32 18.16 2.06 16.33
C PRO A 32 18.59 1.39 17.64
N VAL A 33 19.69 0.65 17.59
CA VAL A 33 20.22 -0.11 18.74
C VAL A 33 21.59 0.42 19.11
N ASN A 34 21.69 1.34 20.06
CA ASN A 34 22.99 1.80 20.55
C ASN A 34 23.41 1.08 21.82
N SER A 35 22.46 0.37 22.46
CA SER A 35 22.67 -0.34 23.70
C SER A 35 21.70 -1.51 23.86
N VAL A 36 22.00 -2.41 24.80
CA VAL A 36 21.07 -3.48 25.20
C VAL A 36 19.75 -2.93 25.75
N ASN A 37 19.79 -1.74 26.36
CA ASN A 37 18.60 -1.09 26.89
C ASN A 37 17.63 -0.66 25.77
N ASP A 38 18.14 -0.29 24.60
CA ASP A 38 17.29 0.06 23.45
C ASP A 38 16.53 -1.17 22.93
N ILE A 39 17.18 -2.33 22.93
CA ILE A 39 16.53 -3.62 22.60
C ILE A 39 15.39 -3.90 23.58
N LYS A 40 15.66 -3.76 24.89
CA LYS A 40 14.65 -3.96 25.93
C LYS A 40 13.46 -3.03 25.73
N LYS A 41 13.72 -1.72 25.56
CA LYS A 41 12.68 -0.71 25.32
C LYS A 41 11.86 -1.01 24.06
N ALA A 42 12.51 -1.44 22.97
CA ALA A 42 11.81 -1.78 21.74
C ALA A 42 10.87 -2.97 21.97
N CYS A 43 11.31 -4.02 22.65
CA CYS A 43 10.49 -5.19 22.96
C CYS A 43 9.31 -4.91 23.89
N GLU A 44 9.48 -4.02 24.87
CA GLU A 44 8.44 -3.69 25.86
C GLU A 44 7.38 -2.73 25.31
N ASN A 45 7.78 -1.77 24.48
CA ASN A 45 6.91 -0.66 24.08
C ASN A 45 6.39 -0.75 22.64
N SER A 46 6.92 -1.68 21.83
CA SER A 46 6.58 -1.74 20.40
C SER A 46 5.66 -2.90 20.09
N LYS A 47 4.80 -2.71 19.10
CA LYS A 47 3.92 -3.76 18.61
C LYS A 47 4.66 -4.64 17.62
N MET A 48 4.61 -5.95 17.79
CA MET A 48 5.14 -6.88 16.79
C MET A 48 4.31 -6.85 15.50
N SER A 49 4.99 -6.86 14.36
CA SER A 49 4.34 -7.02 13.06
C SER A 49 3.82 -8.45 12.90
N CYS A 50 2.58 -8.54 12.41
CA CYS A 50 1.87 -9.79 12.19
C CYS A 50 1.73 -10.17 10.72
N TYR A 51 1.86 -9.19 9.83
CA TYR A 51 1.63 -9.32 8.40
C TYR A 51 2.74 -8.58 7.67
N ALA A 52 3.16 -9.09 6.52
CA ALA A 52 3.96 -8.31 5.57
C ALA A 52 2.98 -7.65 4.61
N TYR A 53 3.04 -6.33 4.49
CA TYR A 53 2.26 -5.59 3.50
C TYR A 53 3.15 -5.32 2.29
N VAL A 54 2.72 -5.78 1.12
CA VAL A 54 3.56 -5.81 -0.08
C VAL A 54 2.90 -5.04 -1.21
N PHE A 55 3.69 -4.18 -1.85
CA PHE A 55 3.33 -3.53 -3.10
C PHE A 55 4.13 -4.15 -4.25
N MET A 56 3.41 -4.77 -5.18
CA MET A 56 3.99 -5.32 -6.41
C MET A 56 3.61 -4.43 -7.59
N ALA A 57 4.60 -4.02 -8.38
CA ALA A 57 4.39 -3.41 -9.69
C ALA A 57 4.21 -4.52 -10.74
N GLN A 58 3.07 -4.52 -11.42
CA GLN A 58 2.76 -5.39 -12.54
C GLN A 58 2.76 -4.57 -13.84
N PRO A 59 3.78 -4.71 -14.70
CA PRO A 59 3.75 -4.11 -16.03
C PRO A 59 2.55 -4.60 -16.83
N LEU A 60 1.94 -3.71 -17.64
CA LEU A 60 0.88 -4.07 -18.59
C LEU A 60 1.42 -4.62 -19.92
N VAL A 61 2.72 -4.48 -20.16
CA VAL A 61 3.39 -5.06 -21.33
C VAL A 61 3.45 -6.57 -21.17
N ASP A 62 3.04 -7.31 -22.21
CA ASP A 62 3.09 -8.76 -22.21
C ASP A 62 4.51 -9.27 -21.92
N ARG A 63 4.62 -10.29 -21.08
CA ARG A 63 5.87 -10.95 -20.65
C ARG A 63 6.86 -10.08 -19.84
N ALA A 64 6.53 -8.84 -19.52
CA ALA A 64 7.35 -8.06 -18.60
C ALA A 64 7.13 -8.56 -17.15
N PRO A 65 8.20 -8.87 -16.40
CA PRO A 65 8.06 -9.47 -15.07
C PRO A 65 7.55 -8.45 -14.05
N ALA A 66 6.69 -8.91 -13.15
CA ALA A 66 6.32 -8.14 -11.96
C ALA A 66 7.54 -7.97 -11.04
N PHE A 67 7.60 -6.84 -10.34
CA PHE A 67 8.66 -6.58 -9.37
C PHE A 67 8.10 -5.97 -8.08
N CYS A 68 8.81 -6.19 -6.98
CA CYS A 68 8.41 -5.68 -5.68
C CYS A 68 8.88 -4.22 -5.52
N LEU A 69 7.96 -3.32 -5.19
CA LEU A 69 8.27 -1.91 -4.91
C LEU A 69 8.67 -1.70 -3.45
N VAL A 70 7.84 -2.20 -2.53
CA VAL A 70 8.09 -2.02 -1.10
C VAL A 70 7.41 -3.12 -0.30
N ILE A 71 8.08 -3.52 0.78
CA ILE A 71 7.58 -4.49 1.78
C ILE A 71 7.79 -3.86 3.15
N PHE A 72 6.77 -3.93 3.99
CA PHE A 72 6.93 -3.55 5.40
C PHE A 72 6.05 -4.38 6.33
N GLY A 73 6.43 -4.38 7.61
CA GLY A 73 5.68 -5.04 8.65
C GLY A 73 4.44 -4.25 9.04
N SER A 74 3.28 -4.91 9.11
CA SER A 74 2.00 -4.36 9.52
C SER A 74 1.34 -5.24 10.58
N ASP A 75 0.49 -4.64 11.41
CA ASP A 75 -0.49 -5.35 12.25
C ASP A 75 -1.88 -5.40 11.61
N ASN A 76 -1.97 -4.94 10.36
CA ASN A 76 -3.20 -4.80 9.60
C ASN A 76 -4.23 -3.90 10.30
N ARG A 77 -3.80 -2.76 10.87
CA ARG A 77 -4.68 -1.73 11.48
C ARG A 77 -4.64 -0.36 10.79
N PHE A 78 -4.03 -0.27 9.61
CA PHE A 78 -4.02 0.96 8.82
C PHE A 78 -5.45 1.39 8.41
N THR A 79 -5.63 2.68 8.13
CA THR A 79 -6.90 3.25 7.66
C THR A 79 -6.97 3.32 6.13
N SER A 80 -8.18 3.47 5.57
CA SER A 80 -8.34 3.73 4.12
C SER A 80 -7.70 5.05 3.69
N ASN A 81 -7.65 6.05 4.57
CA ASN A 81 -6.96 7.31 4.30
C ASN A 81 -5.45 7.12 4.16
N GLU A 82 -4.83 6.30 5.01
CA GLU A 82 -3.41 5.94 4.84
C GLU A 82 -3.16 5.19 3.54
N VAL A 83 -4.08 4.31 3.10
CA VAL A 83 -3.98 3.65 1.79
C VAL A 83 -3.98 4.68 0.65
N LEU A 84 -4.89 5.65 0.68
CA LEU A 84 -4.92 6.73 -0.31
C LEU A 84 -3.62 7.55 -0.32
N LYS A 85 -3.07 7.89 0.85
CA LYS A 85 -1.78 8.60 0.96
C LYS A 85 -0.65 7.81 0.31
N ARG A 86 -0.59 6.49 0.54
CA ARG A 86 0.40 5.59 -0.08
C ARG A 86 0.26 5.59 -1.60
N TRP A 87 -0.97 5.48 -2.11
CA TRP A 87 -1.25 5.50 -3.55
C TRP A 87 -0.84 6.81 -4.21
N ASN A 88 -1.21 7.94 -3.62
CA ASN A 88 -0.84 9.26 -4.15
C ASN A 88 0.69 9.44 -4.16
N THR A 89 1.37 8.92 -3.14
CA THR A 89 2.85 8.92 -3.10
C THR A 89 3.42 8.07 -4.23
N LEU A 90 2.92 6.85 -4.43
CA LEU A 90 3.36 5.97 -5.52
C LEU A 90 3.13 6.59 -6.89
N GLU A 91 1.96 7.20 -7.13
CA GLU A 91 1.66 7.91 -8.38
C GLU A 91 2.61 9.08 -8.60
N THR A 92 2.89 9.86 -7.56
CA THR A 92 3.81 11.00 -7.63
C THR A 92 5.23 10.53 -7.98
N GLU A 93 5.75 9.50 -7.29
CA GLU A 93 7.09 8.97 -7.56
C GLU A 93 7.18 8.28 -8.92
N ALA A 94 6.16 7.53 -9.33
CA ALA A 94 6.11 6.89 -10.64
C ALA A 94 6.11 7.93 -11.76
N ASN A 95 5.28 8.97 -11.64
CA ASN A 95 5.18 10.03 -12.63
C ASN A 95 6.50 10.80 -12.78
N ARG A 96 7.22 11.06 -11.68
CA ARG A 96 8.58 11.65 -11.72
C ARG A 96 9.58 10.83 -12.53
N ASN A 97 9.35 9.51 -12.64
CA ASN A 97 10.18 8.60 -13.41
C ASN A 97 9.57 8.28 -14.80
N GLY A 98 8.55 9.02 -15.24
CA GLY A 98 7.89 8.81 -16.53
C GLY A 98 7.04 7.54 -16.62
N ILE A 99 6.64 6.99 -15.47
CA ILE A 99 5.82 5.78 -15.37
C ILE A 99 4.39 6.18 -15.02
N SER A 100 3.42 5.70 -15.80
CA SER A 100 1.99 5.84 -15.50
C SER A 100 1.51 4.67 -14.65
N ILE A 101 0.78 4.96 -13.58
CA ILE A 101 0.06 3.93 -12.82
C ILE A 101 -1.40 3.96 -13.28
N GLU A 102 -1.86 2.88 -13.91
CA GLU A 102 -3.23 2.80 -14.44
C GLU A 102 -4.24 2.34 -13.41
N GLY A 103 -3.78 1.71 -12.32
CA GLY A 103 -4.68 1.25 -11.29
C GLY A 103 -4.01 0.54 -10.14
N PHE A 104 -4.80 0.39 -9.07
CA PHE A 104 -4.47 -0.38 -7.89
C PHE A 104 -5.41 -1.58 -7.80
N SER A 105 -4.89 -2.71 -7.38
CA SER A 105 -5.65 -3.93 -7.13
C SER A 105 -5.25 -4.50 -5.76
N SER A 106 -6.19 -5.16 -5.10
CA SER A 106 -6.02 -5.74 -3.77
C SER A 106 -6.74 -7.09 -3.70
N ASP A 107 -6.27 -7.95 -2.83
CA ASP A 107 -6.85 -9.24 -2.43
C ASP A 107 -8.23 -9.17 -1.73
N GLY A 108 -8.94 -8.04 -1.81
CA GLY A 108 -10.24 -7.84 -1.16
C GLY A 108 -10.17 -7.21 0.24
N ASP A 109 -9.03 -6.68 0.67
CA ASP A 109 -8.95 -5.87 1.89
C ASP A 109 -9.98 -4.73 1.87
N THR A 110 -10.84 -4.69 2.90
CA THR A 110 -11.96 -3.74 2.96
C THR A 110 -11.53 -2.28 2.98
N ARG A 111 -10.33 -1.96 3.50
CA ARG A 111 -9.79 -0.58 3.50
C ARG A 111 -9.24 -0.20 2.15
N CYS A 112 -8.63 -1.15 1.44
CA CYS A 112 -8.24 -0.97 0.04
C CYS A 112 -9.48 -0.76 -0.82
N LEU A 113 -10.52 -1.60 -0.67
CA LEU A 113 -11.79 -1.43 -1.37
C LEU A 113 -12.46 -0.08 -1.06
N LYS A 114 -12.44 0.35 0.20
CA LYS A 114 -12.92 1.69 0.58
C LYS A 114 -12.10 2.79 -0.09
N ALA A 115 -10.78 2.67 -0.12
CA ALA A 115 -9.91 3.60 -0.82
C ALA A 115 -10.16 3.61 -2.34
N MET A 116 -10.40 2.46 -2.97
CA MET A 116 -10.77 2.39 -4.40
C MET A 116 -12.06 3.16 -4.65
N LYS A 117 -13.10 2.94 -3.84
CA LYS A 117 -14.37 3.67 -3.93
C LYS A 117 -14.17 5.18 -3.79
N GLN A 118 -13.34 5.60 -2.84
CA GLN A 118 -13.01 7.02 -2.65
C GLN A 118 -12.25 7.59 -3.86
N LYS A 119 -11.30 6.85 -4.42
CA LYS A 119 -10.47 7.29 -5.56
C LYS A 119 -11.26 7.47 -6.85
N ILE A 120 -12.21 6.57 -7.13
CA ILE A 120 -13.07 6.65 -8.33
C ILE A 120 -14.31 7.55 -8.12
N ASN A 121 -14.40 8.22 -6.96
CA ASN A 121 -15.58 8.97 -6.53
C ASN A 121 -16.88 8.17 -6.72
N PHE A 122 -16.85 6.90 -6.31
CA PHE A 122 -17.99 6.00 -6.52
C PHE A 122 -19.22 6.55 -5.79
N PRO A 123 -20.38 6.70 -6.47
CA PRO A 123 -21.57 7.19 -5.81
C PRO A 123 -21.93 6.28 -4.65
N LEU A 124 -22.08 6.88 -3.46
CA LEU A 124 -22.71 6.18 -2.34
C LEU A 124 -24.13 5.84 -2.82
N CYS A 125 -24.52 4.58 -2.70
CA CYS A 125 -25.90 4.15 -2.90
C CYS A 125 -26.77 4.72 -1.77
N THR A 126 -26.90 6.04 -1.69
CA THR A 126 -27.81 6.74 -0.78
C THR A 126 -29.09 7.15 -1.48
N ASN A 127 -29.10 7.15 -2.82
CA ASN A 127 -30.29 7.28 -3.63
C ASN A 127 -30.40 6.04 -4.51
N VAL A 128 -31.46 5.26 -4.30
CA VAL A 128 -31.89 4.22 -5.24
C VAL A 128 -32.29 4.96 -6.52
N VAL A 129 -31.37 5.08 -7.48
CA VAL A 129 -31.74 5.44 -8.84
C VAL A 129 -32.19 4.15 -9.50
N GLU A 130 -33.39 4.18 -10.06
CA GLU A 130 -34.03 3.03 -10.68
C GLU A 130 -33.18 2.41 -11.81
N PRO A 131 -33.39 1.12 -12.14
CA PRO A 131 -32.45 0.29 -12.91
C PRO A 131 -32.28 0.66 -14.39
N SER A 132 -32.72 1.82 -14.87
CA SER A 132 -32.80 2.13 -16.31
C SER A 132 -31.54 2.73 -16.92
N GLU A 133 -30.51 3.08 -16.14
CA GLU A 133 -29.30 3.77 -16.64
C GLU A 133 -27.97 3.05 -16.35
N ALA A 134 -28.03 1.87 -15.72
CA ALA A 134 -26.84 1.07 -15.51
C ALA A 134 -26.42 0.42 -16.84
N GLY A 135 -25.45 1.03 -17.53
CA GLY A 135 -24.77 0.41 -18.67
C GLY A 135 -24.28 -1.01 -18.32
N PRO A 136 -24.06 -1.88 -19.32
CA PRO A 136 -23.87 -3.32 -19.13
C PRO A 136 -22.58 -3.72 -18.40
N TYR A 137 -21.79 -2.76 -17.92
CA TYR A 137 -20.52 -3.00 -17.28
C TYR A 137 -20.63 -2.89 -15.77
N SER A 138 -20.25 -3.99 -15.12
CA SER A 138 -19.99 -4.04 -13.68
C SER A 138 -19.06 -2.89 -13.27
N PRO A 139 -19.44 -2.05 -12.29
CA PRO A 139 -18.67 -0.87 -11.87
C PRO A 139 -17.31 -1.19 -11.24
N TYR A 140 -16.98 -2.48 -11.10
CA TYR A 140 -15.86 -2.95 -10.31
C TYR A 140 -14.51 -2.88 -11.03
N PHE A 141 -14.47 -2.79 -12.38
CA PHE A 141 -13.22 -2.71 -13.13
C PHE A 141 -13.40 -1.97 -14.46
N GLN A 142 -12.97 -0.71 -14.52
CA GLN A 142 -12.71 -0.03 -15.79
C GLN A 142 -11.27 0.49 -15.78
N VAL A 143 -10.46 0.00 -16.71
CA VAL A 143 -9.12 0.51 -17.03
C VAL A 143 -9.20 1.09 -18.43
N ILE A 144 -8.94 2.39 -18.59
CA ILE A 144 -8.83 3.03 -19.90
C ILE A 144 -7.35 3.19 -20.19
N SER A 145 -6.77 2.27 -20.96
CA SER A 145 -5.35 2.26 -21.29
C SER A 145 -5.09 2.99 -22.61
N SER A 146 -4.25 4.02 -22.60
CA SER A 146 -3.74 4.67 -23.81
C SER A 146 -2.24 5.01 -23.76
N SER A 147 -1.42 4.25 -23.01
CA SER A 147 0.04 4.42 -23.05
C SER A 147 0.85 3.16 -22.73
N ILE A 148 2.08 3.14 -23.26
CA ILE A 148 2.98 1.98 -23.35
C ILE A 148 3.87 1.84 -22.09
N SER A 149 3.84 2.84 -21.19
CA SER A 149 4.61 2.90 -19.93
C SER A 149 3.71 2.79 -18.69
N SER A 150 2.80 1.82 -18.72
CA SER A 150 1.71 1.70 -17.76
C SER A 150 1.88 0.47 -16.85
N ILE A 151 1.71 0.67 -15.54
CA ILE A 151 1.85 -0.37 -14.50
C ILE A 151 0.58 -0.42 -13.66
N GLN A 152 0.16 -1.62 -13.27
CA GLN A 152 -0.84 -1.85 -12.22
C GLN A 152 -0.14 -2.21 -10.91
N ILE A 153 -0.56 -1.62 -9.79
CA ILE A 153 -0.01 -1.95 -8.47
C ILE A 153 -0.91 -2.97 -7.78
N LEU A 154 -0.34 -4.12 -7.43
CA LEU A 154 -1.00 -5.20 -6.70
C LEU A 154 -0.62 -5.13 -5.22
N HIS A 155 -1.63 -5.12 -4.36
CA HIS A 155 -1.52 -5.20 -2.91
C HIS A 155 -1.69 -6.65 -2.46
N LYS A 156 -0.72 -7.14 -1.66
CA LYS A 156 -0.74 -8.47 -1.05
C LYS A 156 -0.40 -8.40 0.44
#